data_AF-A0A9W9VBU2-F1
#
_entry.id   AF-A0A9W9VBU2-F1
#
_cell.length_a   1.000
_cell.length_b   1.000
_cell.length_c   1.000
_cell.angle_alpha   90.00
_cell.angle_beta   90.00
_cell.angle_gamma   90.00
#
_symmetry.space_group_name_H-M   'P 1'
#
loop_
_entity.id
_entity.type
_entity.pdbx_description
1 polymer ?
#
loop_
_entity_poly.entity_id
_entity_poly.type
_entity_poly.pdbx_seq_one_letter_code
_entity_poly.pdbx_strand_id
1 'polypeptide(L)'
;MTDPTSRIEARQKSAEIKKKQAESLAGLPPNTLHISLYTRSDPPLPTDFHWAFYLHKGISSTAGGTKYHVRGIGGGWIVGHEATNGIFAENFLCVIIQIATIPPLAHERVDEIMRSYDESLNSIPGITCRVWILTVLRILVDEGFVHCDIGELERDCLKFGNEHSTAASVNEQPRPVVQSRVSF
;
A
#
# COMPACT_ATOMS: atom_id res chain seq x y z
N MET A 1 21.25 22.54 24.52
CA MET A 1 20.49 21.73 25.51
C MET A 1 19.04 21.73 25.07
N THR A 2 18.46 20.60 24.68
CA THR A 2 17.03 20.51 24.36
C THR A 2 16.21 20.54 25.65
N ASP A 3 15.21 21.41 25.73
CA ASP A 3 14.30 21.56 26.86
C ASP A 3 13.62 20.22 27.22
N PRO A 4 13.65 19.78 28.49
CA PRO A 4 12.92 18.60 28.98
C PRO A 4 11.43 18.60 28.61
N THR A 5 10.78 19.77 28.56
CA THR A 5 9.36 19.94 28.24
C THR A 5 9.06 19.52 26.80
N SER A 6 9.88 19.97 25.86
CA SER A 6 9.81 19.62 24.43
C SER A 6 9.96 18.10 24.20
N ARG A 7 10.77 17.41 25.01
CA ARG A 7 10.93 15.94 24.91
C ARG A 7 9.69 15.19 25.38
N ILE A 8 8.98 15.69 26.39
CA ILE A 8 7.75 15.06 26.89
C ILE A 8 6.63 15.21 25.86
N GLU A 9 6.46 16.41 25.32
CA GLU A 9 5.46 16.69 24.27
C GLU A 9 5.69 15.84 23.01
N ALA A 10 6.95 15.72 22.56
CA ALA A 10 7.30 14.88 21.41
C ALA A 10 6.97 13.39 21.65
N ARG A 11 7.19 12.90 22.88
CA ARG A 11 6.84 11.51 23.26
C ARG A 11 5.34 11.30 23.30
N GLN A 12 4.58 12.24 23.85
CA GLN A 12 3.11 12.19 23.87
C GLN A 12 2.55 12.18 22.45
N LYS A 13 2.98 13.11 21.59
CA LYS A 13 2.61 13.13 20.17
C LYS A 13 2.94 11.83 19.45
N SER A 14 4.11 11.25 19.71
CA SER A 14 4.49 9.95 19.12
C SER A 14 3.58 8.80 19.61
N ALA A 15 3.21 8.78 20.89
CA ALA A 15 2.31 7.79 21.44
C ALA A 15 0.90 7.91 20.86
N GLU A 16 0.40 9.12 20.69
CA GLU A 16 -0.89 9.40 20.05
C GLU A 16 -0.91 8.95 18.59
N ILE A 17 0.14 9.22 17.82
CA ILE A 17 0.27 8.75 16.43
C ILE A 17 0.25 7.22 16.38
N LYS A 18 1.04 6.55 17.23
CA LYS A 18 1.06 5.08 17.30
C LYS A 18 -0.30 4.50 17.64
N LYS A 19 -1.03 5.13 18.58
CA LYS A 19 -2.39 4.73 18.94
C LYS A 19 -3.33 4.84 17.73
N LYS A 20 -3.33 5.99 17.03
CA LYS A 20 -4.16 6.19 15.83
C LYS A 20 -3.83 5.21 14.70
N GLN A 21 -2.54 4.89 14.51
CA GLN A 21 -2.09 3.90 13.52
C GLN A 21 -2.57 2.48 13.88
N ALA A 22 -2.50 2.09 15.15
CA ALA A 22 -3.01 0.81 15.62
C ALA A 22 -4.54 0.70 15.49
N GLU A 23 -5.27 1.78 15.81
CA GLU A 23 -6.72 1.88 15.60
C GLU A 23 -7.08 1.77 14.11
N SER A 24 -6.31 2.42 13.24
CA SER A 24 -6.50 2.34 11.78
C SER A 24 -6.28 0.91 11.26
N LEU A 25 -5.26 0.21 11.76
CA LEU A 25 -5.00 -1.19 11.42
C LEU A 25 -6.10 -2.12 11.91
N ALA A 26 -6.57 -1.93 13.14
CA ALA A 26 -7.66 -2.72 13.71
C ALA A 26 -9.01 -2.47 13.01
N GLY A 27 -9.17 -1.28 12.40
CA GLY A 27 -10.35 -0.91 11.64
C GLY A 27 -10.38 -1.42 10.19
N LEU A 28 -9.28 -1.98 9.68
CA LEU A 28 -9.29 -2.59 8.34
C LEU A 28 -10.15 -3.85 8.33
N PRO A 29 -11.08 -4.00 7.37
CA PRO A 29 -11.82 -5.25 7.25
C PRO A 29 -10.86 -6.41 6.95
N PRO A 30 -10.99 -7.56 7.62
CA PRO A 30 -10.14 -8.72 7.36
C PRO A 30 -10.27 -9.18 5.91
N ASN A 31 -9.23 -9.84 5.40
CA ASN A 31 -9.23 -10.49 4.10
C ASN A 31 -9.44 -9.53 2.92
N THR A 32 -8.88 -8.32 3.01
CA THR A 32 -9.04 -7.29 1.99
C THR A 32 -7.72 -7.04 1.26
N LEU A 33 -7.81 -6.88 -0.06
CA LEU A 33 -6.69 -6.51 -0.91
C LEU A 33 -6.73 -5.02 -1.19
N HIS A 34 -5.58 -4.38 -1.07
CA HIS A 34 -5.41 -2.94 -1.27
C HIS A 34 -4.25 -2.63 -2.21
N ILE A 35 -4.33 -1.46 -2.85
CA ILE A 35 -3.18 -0.77 -3.44
C ILE A 35 -2.78 0.37 -2.50
N SER A 36 -1.53 0.38 -2.06
CA SER A 36 -0.94 1.45 -1.24
C SER A 36 -0.07 2.33 -2.11
N LEU A 37 -0.24 3.65 -1.98
CA LEU A 37 0.58 4.65 -2.67
C LEU A 37 1.51 5.36 -1.69
N TYR A 38 2.72 5.66 -2.14
CA TYR A 38 3.74 6.35 -1.35
C TYR A 38 4.30 7.55 -2.14
N THR A 39 4.45 8.70 -1.49
CA THR A 39 5.05 9.89 -2.09
C THR A 39 6.53 9.65 -2.41
N ARG A 40 7.01 10.17 -3.54
CA ARG A 40 8.40 10.03 -3.98
C ARG A 40 9.23 11.31 -3.87
N SER A 41 8.57 12.42 -3.62
CA SER A 41 9.16 13.77 -3.64
C SER A 41 8.50 14.65 -2.58
N ASP A 42 9.25 15.65 -2.12
CA ASP A 42 8.76 16.74 -1.29
C ASP A 42 9.29 18.07 -1.88
N PRO A 43 8.43 18.94 -2.44
CA PRO A 43 6.97 18.79 -2.56
C PRO A 43 6.55 17.64 -3.48
N PRO A 44 5.38 17.03 -3.25
CA PRO A 44 4.91 15.90 -4.05
C PRO A 44 4.59 16.30 -5.49
N LEU A 45 5.06 15.51 -6.44
CA LEU A 45 4.72 15.66 -7.86
C LEU A 45 3.42 14.92 -8.21
N PRO A 46 2.53 15.51 -9.03
CA PRO A 46 1.31 14.85 -9.46
C PRO A 46 1.59 13.51 -10.12
N THR A 47 0.83 12.48 -9.73
CA THR A 47 0.90 11.11 -10.28
C THR A 47 2.22 10.35 -10.10
N ASP A 48 3.17 10.91 -9.35
CA ASP A 48 4.47 10.30 -9.05
C ASP A 48 4.45 9.58 -7.70
N PHE A 49 4.01 8.33 -7.72
CA PHE A 49 3.90 7.49 -6.53
C PHE A 49 4.71 6.21 -6.68
N HIS A 50 5.23 5.70 -5.57
CA HIS A 50 5.55 4.28 -5.47
C HIS A 50 4.28 3.50 -5.11
N TRP A 51 4.15 2.31 -5.67
CA TRP A 51 2.96 1.47 -5.55
C TRP A 51 3.32 0.14 -4.93
N ALA A 52 2.43 -0.37 -4.08
CA ALA A 52 2.51 -1.69 -3.48
C ALA A 52 1.11 -2.30 -3.39
N PHE A 53 1.01 -3.63 -3.42
CA PHE A 53 -0.16 -4.33 -2.92
C PHE A 53 -0.04 -4.53 -1.41
N TYR A 54 -1.18 -4.53 -0.72
CA TYR A 54 -1.28 -4.96 0.66
C TYR A 54 -2.49 -5.89 0.83
N LEU A 55 -2.22 -7.18 1.03
CA LEU A 55 -3.25 -8.16 1.41
C LEU A 55 -3.35 -8.20 2.93
N HIS A 56 -4.38 -7.55 3.46
CA HIS A 56 -4.70 -7.58 4.88
C HIS A 56 -5.37 -8.91 5.21
N LYS A 57 -4.71 -9.73 6.03
CA LYS A 57 -5.20 -11.07 6.44
C LYS A 57 -5.82 -11.04 7.85
N GLY A 58 -5.43 -10.04 8.64
CA GLY A 58 -5.57 -10.02 10.09
C GLY A 58 -7.00 -10.19 10.60
N ILE A 59 -7.13 -11.02 11.63
CA ILE A 59 -8.20 -11.02 12.64
C ILE A 59 -7.58 -10.59 13.98
N SER A 60 -8.40 -10.21 14.97
CA SER A 60 -7.99 -9.42 16.16
C SER A 60 -6.78 -9.93 16.97
N SER A 61 -6.34 -11.18 16.81
CA SER A 61 -5.18 -11.78 17.50
C SER A 61 -3.84 -11.66 16.73
N THR A 62 -3.86 -11.47 15.42
CA THR A 62 -2.68 -11.27 14.55
C THR A 62 -2.98 -10.20 13.50
N ALA A 63 -3.16 -8.96 13.93
CA ALA A 63 -3.40 -7.83 13.04
C ALA A 63 -2.24 -7.66 12.05
N GLY A 64 -2.53 -7.64 10.75
CA GLY A 64 -1.51 -7.45 9.73
C GLY A 64 -1.83 -8.12 8.41
N GLY A 65 -0.84 -8.13 7.53
CA GLY A 65 -0.96 -8.64 6.18
C GLY A 65 0.40 -8.81 5.52
N THR A 66 0.38 -9.06 4.22
CA THR A 66 1.58 -9.09 3.40
C THR A 66 1.59 -7.89 2.48
N LYS A 67 2.69 -7.13 2.46
CA LYS A 67 2.96 -6.11 1.46
C LYS A 67 3.77 -6.74 0.33
N TYR A 68 3.37 -6.46 -0.91
CA TYR A 68 4.07 -6.90 -2.11
C TYR A 68 4.42 -5.68 -2.96
N HIS A 69 5.69 -5.49 -3.27
CA HIS A 69 6.12 -4.40 -4.13
C HIS A 69 7.40 -4.74 -4.89
N VAL A 70 7.73 -3.89 -5.86
CA VAL A 70 9.03 -3.93 -6.53
C VAL A 70 9.67 -2.56 -6.46
N ARG A 71 10.98 -2.53 -6.29
CA ARG A 71 11.76 -1.28 -6.22
C ARG A 71 12.98 -1.34 -7.13
N GLY A 72 13.27 -0.20 -7.75
CA GLY A 72 14.49 -0.04 -8.53
C GLY A 72 15.70 0.04 -7.62
N ILE A 73 16.74 -0.72 -7.93
CA ILE A 73 18.05 -0.65 -7.28
C ILE A 73 19.11 -0.67 -8.39
N GLY A 74 19.87 0.42 -8.50
CA GLY A 74 20.84 0.60 -9.58
C GLY A 74 20.17 0.56 -10.95
N GLY A 75 20.62 -0.34 -11.82
CA GLY A 75 20.07 -0.54 -13.17
C GLY A 75 18.97 -1.61 -13.28
N GLY A 76 18.50 -2.18 -12.17
CA GLY A 76 17.50 -3.26 -12.18
C GLY A 76 16.42 -3.09 -11.12
N TRP A 77 15.52 -4.07 -11.04
CA TRP A 77 14.39 -4.14 -10.13
C TRP A 77 14.49 -5.38 -9.26
N ILE A 78 14.07 -5.24 -8.00
CA ILE A 78 13.95 -6.35 -7.06
C ILE A 78 12.57 -6.40 -6.43
N VAL A 79 12.16 -7.59 -6.01
CA VAL A 79 10.93 -7.83 -5.26
C VAL A 79 11.12 -7.55 -3.77
N GLY A 80 10.03 -7.14 -3.12
CA GLY A 80 9.91 -7.05 -1.67
C GLY A 80 8.53 -7.57 -1.25
N HIS A 81 8.53 -8.69 -0.54
CA HIS A 81 7.32 -9.39 -0.11
C HIS A 81 7.41 -9.60 1.39
N GLU A 82 6.89 -8.65 2.18
CA GLU A 82 7.06 -8.63 3.62
C GLU A 82 5.74 -8.81 4.37
N ALA A 83 5.73 -9.71 5.35
CA ALA A 83 4.69 -9.70 6.39
C ALA A 83 4.85 -8.44 7.25
N THR A 84 3.75 -7.71 7.46
CA THR A 84 3.76 -6.46 8.23
C THR A 84 2.47 -6.25 9.02
N ASN A 85 2.63 -5.78 10.25
CA ASN A 85 1.58 -5.19 11.09
C ASN A 85 1.75 -3.66 11.19
N GLY A 86 2.68 -3.08 10.43
CA GLY A 86 3.11 -1.69 10.54
C GLY A 86 2.80 -0.85 9.32
N ILE A 87 1.84 -1.25 8.46
CA ILE A 87 1.58 -0.57 7.17
C ILE A 87 1.35 0.95 7.36
N PHE A 88 0.59 1.36 8.38
CA PHE A 88 0.31 2.77 8.70
C PHE A 88 1.51 3.54 9.28
N ALA A 89 2.57 2.84 9.69
CA ALA A 89 3.80 3.43 10.19
C ALA A 89 4.88 3.55 9.11
N GLU A 90 4.61 3.11 7.89
CA GLU A 90 5.59 3.18 6.81
C GLU A 90 5.85 4.62 6.37
N ASN A 91 7.14 4.93 6.18
CA ASN A 91 7.55 6.23 5.68
C ASN A 91 6.96 6.48 4.30
N PHE A 92 6.59 7.73 4.04
CA PHE A 92 6.04 8.20 2.78
C PHE A 92 4.70 7.57 2.36
N LEU A 93 4.06 6.73 3.18
CA LEU A 93 2.70 6.25 2.89
C LEU A 93 1.81 7.47 2.63
N CYS A 94 1.03 7.42 1.57
CA CYS A 94 0.12 8.48 1.15
C CYS A 94 -1.33 8.07 1.44
N VAL A 95 -1.75 6.93 0.88
CA VAL A 95 -3.12 6.41 0.98
C VAL A 95 -3.11 4.90 0.78
N ILE A 96 -4.04 4.21 1.44
CA ILE A 96 -4.33 2.78 1.22
C ILE A 96 -5.70 2.69 0.55
N ILE A 97 -5.78 2.04 -0.61
CA ILE A 97 -6.99 1.97 -1.44
C ILE A 97 -7.45 0.51 -1.47
N GLN A 98 -8.56 0.19 -0.81
CA GLN A 98 -9.15 -1.13 -0.87
C GLN A 98 -9.70 -1.39 -2.26
N ILE A 99 -9.33 -2.53 -2.86
CA ILE A 99 -9.74 -2.89 -4.23
C ILE A 99 -10.55 -4.19 -4.30
N ALA A 100 -10.46 -5.06 -3.30
CA ALA A 100 -11.23 -6.31 -3.27
C ALA A 100 -11.31 -6.91 -1.86
N THR A 101 -12.21 -7.88 -1.70
CA THR A 101 -12.23 -8.82 -0.58
C THR A 101 -11.84 -10.20 -1.10
N ILE A 102 -10.79 -10.79 -0.55
CA ILE A 102 -10.22 -12.06 -0.98
C ILE A 102 -10.62 -13.16 0.01
N PRO A 103 -11.36 -14.20 -0.39
CA PRO A 103 -11.69 -15.31 0.50
C PRO A 103 -10.43 -15.91 1.16
N PRO A 104 -10.46 -16.28 2.45
CA PRO A 104 -9.29 -16.87 3.14
C PRO A 104 -8.68 -18.08 2.41
N LEU A 105 -9.52 -18.93 1.82
CA LEU A 105 -9.09 -20.10 1.05
C LEU A 105 -8.31 -19.75 -0.23
N ALA A 106 -8.44 -18.51 -0.72
CA ALA A 106 -7.75 -18.02 -1.91
C ALA A 106 -6.45 -17.28 -1.59
N HIS A 107 -6.09 -17.10 -0.31
CA HIS A 107 -4.90 -16.32 0.07
C HIS A 107 -3.59 -16.91 -0.47
N GLU A 108 -3.48 -18.24 -0.50
CA GLU A 108 -2.31 -18.92 -1.06
C GLU A 108 -2.22 -18.68 -2.58
N ARG A 109 -3.34 -18.84 -3.30
CA ARG A 109 -3.39 -18.56 -4.74
C ARG A 109 -3.06 -17.11 -5.08
N VAL A 110 -3.58 -16.16 -4.30
CA VAL A 110 -3.23 -14.74 -4.48
C VAL A 110 -1.74 -14.50 -4.20
N ASP A 111 -1.14 -15.15 -3.19
CA ASP A 111 0.30 -15.05 -2.93
C ASP A 111 1.14 -15.58 -4.11
N GLU A 112 0.74 -16.70 -4.72
CA GLU A 112 1.37 -17.22 -5.94
C GLU A 112 1.30 -16.23 -7.10
N ILE A 113 0.14 -15.59 -7.31
CA ILE A 113 -0.05 -14.56 -8.35
C ILE A 113 0.84 -13.35 -8.08
N MET A 114 0.93 -12.90 -6.83
CA MET A 114 1.80 -11.78 -6.46
C MET A 114 3.28 -12.08 -6.74
N ARG A 115 3.67 -13.36 -6.76
CA ARG A 115 5.06 -13.82 -6.98
C ARG A 115 5.33 -14.29 -8.41
N SER A 116 4.35 -14.23 -9.31
CA SER A 116 4.42 -14.85 -10.63
C SER A 116 5.56 -14.32 -11.52
N TYR A 117 6.09 -13.15 -11.20
CA TYR A 117 7.17 -12.49 -11.93
C TYR A 117 8.48 -12.38 -11.15
N ASP A 118 8.61 -13.00 -9.97
CA ASP A 118 9.80 -12.85 -9.12
C ASP A 118 11.11 -13.20 -9.87
N GLU A 119 11.09 -14.27 -10.68
CA GLU A 119 12.25 -14.74 -11.44
C GLU A 119 12.46 -14.01 -12.78
N SER A 120 11.44 -13.31 -13.29
CA SER A 120 11.46 -12.67 -14.61
C SER A 120 11.20 -11.15 -14.56
N LEU A 121 11.28 -10.55 -13.36
CA LEU A 121 10.92 -9.16 -13.10
C LEU A 121 11.64 -8.17 -14.04
N ASN A 122 12.95 -8.38 -14.26
CA ASN A 122 13.77 -7.50 -15.10
C ASN A 122 13.59 -7.75 -16.60
N SER A 123 12.85 -8.79 -16.99
CA SER A 123 12.48 -9.06 -18.38
C SER A 123 11.17 -8.36 -18.78
N ILE A 124 10.44 -7.78 -17.83
CA ILE A 124 9.22 -7.01 -18.12
C ILE A 124 9.60 -5.70 -18.83
N PRO A 125 9.14 -5.44 -20.07
CA PRO A 125 9.47 -4.22 -20.78
C PRO A 125 9.00 -2.96 -20.05
N GLY A 126 9.90 -1.99 -19.87
CA GLY A 126 9.56 -0.72 -19.22
C GLY A 126 9.14 -0.86 -17.75
N ILE A 127 9.63 -1.90 -17.06
CA ILE A 127 9.26 -2.21 -15.70
C ILE A 127 9.39 -1.00 -14.76
N THR A 128 8.32 -0.78 -14.01
CA THR A 128 8.24 0.13 -12.86
C THR A 128 7.38 -0.53 -11.79
N CYS A 129 7.35 0.01 -10.56
CA CYS A 129 6.42 -0.49 -9.54
C CYS A 129 4.96 -0.40 -10.01
N ARG A 130 4.58 0.66 -10.73
CA ARG A 130 3.24 0.81 -11.29
C ARG A 130 2.98 -0.25 -12.36
N VAL A 131 3.90 -0.40 -13.33
CA VAL A 131 3.77 -1.41 -14.39
C VAL A 131 3.64 -2.81 -13.78
N TRP A 132 4.47 -3.15 -12.78
CA TRP A 132 4.36 -4.45 -12.09
C TRP A 132 3.00 -4.65 -11.43
N ILE A 133 2.49 -3.65 -10.71
CA ILE A 133 1.15 -3.71 -10.09
C ILE A 133 0.08 -3.98 -11.15
N LEU A 134 0.09 -3.26 -12.27
CA LEU A 134 -0.91 -3.42 -13.32
C LEU A 134 -0.80 -4.78 -14.04
N THR A 135 0.41 -5.29 -14.20
CA THR A 135 0.65 -6.63 -14.77
C THR A 135 0.11 -7.74 -13.85
N VAL A 136 0.40 -7.67 -12.55
CA VAL A 136 -0.13 -8.64 -11.57
C VAL A 136 -1.65 -8.49 -11.40
N LEU A 137 -2.16 -7.24 -11.41
CA LEU A 137 -3.59 -6.95 -11.35
C LEU A 137 -4.35 -7.59 -12.52
N ARG A 138 -3.76 -7.67 -13.72
CA ARG A 138 -4.37 -8.38 -14.85
C ARG A 138 -4.67 -9.83 -14.51
N ILE A 139 -3.71 -10.55 -13.91
CA ILE A 139 -3.90 -11.95 -13.50
C ILE A 139 -5.00 -12.04 -12.43
N LEU A 140 -5.01 -11.13 -11.46
CA LEU A 140 -6.05 -11.09 -10.43
C LEU A 140 -7.45 -10.83 -11.01
N VAL A 141 -7.57 -10.00 -12.04
CA VAL A 141 -8.83 -9.74 -12.75
C VAL A 141 -9.25 -10.95 -13.58
N ASP A 142 -8.32 -11.55 -14.32
CA ASP A 142 -8.58 -12.71 -15.16
C ASP A 142 -8.99 -13.95 -14.33
N GLU A 143 -8.48 -14.09 -13.10
CA GLU A 143 -8.88 -15.12 -12.13
C GLU A 143 -10.11 -14.73 -11.27
N GLY A 144 -10.68 -13.54 -11.46
CA GLY A 144 -11.90 -13.10 -10.76
C GLY A 144 -11.71 -12.71 -9.30
N PHE A 145 -10.47 -12.47 -8.85
CA PHE A 145 -10.17 -11.98 -7.51
C PHE A 145 -10.40 -10.47 -7.36
N VAL A 146 -10.28 -9.71 -8.46
CA VAL A 146 -10.56 -8.26 -8.51
C VAL A 146 -11.49 -7.99 -9.69
N HIS A 147 -12.55 -7.21 -9.49
CA HIS A 147 -13.51 -6.91 -10.55
C HIS A 147 -13.40 -5.45 -10.97
N CYS A 148 -12.59 -5.12 -11.99
CA CYS A 148 -12.41 -3.74 -12.43
C CYS A 148 -12.01 -3.63 -13.91
N ASP A 149 -12.18 -2.43 -14.49
CA ASP A 149 -11.35 -2.00 -15.60
C ASP A 149 -10.01 -1.48 -15.04
N ILE A 150 -8.90 -2.07 -15.50
CA ILE A 150 -7.56 -1.75 -14.97
C ILE A 150 -7.18 -0.29 -15.22
N GLY A 151 -7.57 0.27 -16.37
CA GLY A 151 -7.27 1.66 -16.70
C GLY A 151 -8.06 2.64 -15.84
N GLU A 152 -9.33 2.34 -15.55
CA GLU A 152 -10.14 3.09 -14.60
C GLU A 152 -9.59 2.99 -13.18
N LEU A 153 -9.18 1.81 -12.74
CA LEU A 153 -8.60 1.63 -11.40
C LEU A 153 -7.28 2.38 -11.26
N GLU A 154 -6.40 2.36 -12.27
CA GLU A 154 -5.17 3.16 -12.27
C GLU A 154 -5.48 4.66 -12.10
N ARG A 155 -6.45 5.18 -12.87
CA ARG A 155 -6.87 6.59 -12.77
C ARG A 155 -7.45 6.93 -11.40
N ASP A 156 -8.26 6.03 -10.82
CA ASP A 156 -8.86 6.23 -9.51
C ASP A 156 -7.79 6.25 -8.41
N CYS A 157 -6.83 5.32 -8.46
CA CYS A 157 -5.68 5.32 -7.56
C CYS A 157 -4.86 6.61 -7.65
N LEU A 158 -4.55 7.06 -8.86
CA LEU A 158 -3.80 8.31 -9.08
C LEU A 158 -4.56 9.53 -8.56
N LYS A 159 -5.89 9.55 -8.70
CA LYS A 159 -6.74 10.62 -8.18
C LYS A 159 -6.68 10.67 -6.64
N PHE A 160 -6.86 9.54 -5.97
CA PHE A 160 -6.69 9.47 -4.50
C PHE A 160 -5.27 9.85 -4.05
N GLY A 161 -4.25 9.38 -4.78
CA GLY A 161 -2.86 9.74 -4.49
C GLY A 161 -2.64 11.25 -4.54
N ASN A 162 -3.12 11.91 -5.59
CA ASN A 162 -3.03 13.37 -5.73
C ASN A 162 -3.81 14.09 -4.61
N GLU A 163 -5.05 13.67 -4.33
CA GLU A 163 -5.91 14.23 -3.27
C GLU A 163 -5.24 14.21 -1.88
N HIS A 164 -4.48 13.16 -1.56
CA HIS A 164 -3.88 12.98 -0.22
C HIS A 164 -2.38 13.31 -0.12
N SER A 165 -1.70 13.54 -1.25
CA SER A 165 -0.25 13.75 -1.30
C SER A 165 0.26 14.93 -0.47
N THR A 166 -0.45 16.06 -0.43
CA THR A 166 -0.07 17.23 0.37
C THR A 166 -0.15 16.95 1.87
N ALA A 167 -1.21 16.27 2.34
CA ALA A 167 -1.34 15.87 3.73
C ALA A 167 -0.25 14.86 4.11
N ALA A 168 0.09 13.95 3.19
CA ALA A 168 1.16 12.99 3.38
C ALA A 168 2.55 13.65 3.49
N SER A 169 2.84 14.68 2.68
CA SER A 169 4.14 15.38 2.69
C SER A 169 4.36 16.18 3.98
N VAL A 170 3.31 16.76 4.57
CA VAL A 170 3.37 17.41 5.90
C VAL A 170 3.23 16.44 7.07
N ASN A 171 3.24 15.14 6.79
CA ASN A 171 3.14 14.04 7.76
C ASN A 171 1.88 14.03 8.64
N GLU A 172 0.72 14.32 8.07
CA GLU A 172 -0.57 14.23 8.78
C GLU A 172 -1.00 12.76 9.02
N GLN A 173 -1.05 12.32 10.27
CA GLN A 173 -1.27 10.91 10.66
C GLN A 173 -2.64 10.71 11.34
N PRO A 174 -3.31 9.55 11.13
CA PRO A 174 -2.90 8.42 10.29
C PRO A 174 -3.18 8.70 8.81
N ARG A 175 -2.55 7.93 7.91
CA ARG A 175 -2.85 8.00 6.47
C ARG A 175 -4.23 7.40 6.18
N PRO A 176 -4.99 7.99 5.23
CA PRO A 176 -6.35 7.57 4.95
C PRO A 176 -6.40 6.17 4.32
N VAL A 177 -7.51 5.48 4.63
CA VAL A 177 -7.96 4.29 3.91
C VAL A 177 -9.20 4.70 3.13
N VAL A 178 -9.22 4.37 1.84
CA VAL A 178 -10.35 4.65 0.95
C VAL A 178 -10.74 3.38 0.22
N GLN A 179 -11.99 3.33 -0.26
CA GLN A 179 -12.44 2.26 -1.13
C GLN A 179 -12.39 2.73 -2.58
N SER A 180 -11.84 1.89 -3.47
CA SER A 180 -11.87 2.13 -4.91
C SER A 180 -13.32 2.27 -5.40
N ARG A 181 -13.52 3.20 -6.34
CA ARG A 181 -14.83 3.54 -6.90
C ARG A 181 -15.23 2.64 -8.07
N VAL A 182 -14.31 1.77 -8.52
CA VAL A 182 -14.39 1.05 -9.80
C VAL A 182 -14.00 -0.43 -9.70
N SER A 183 -13.88 -0.98 -8.48
CA SER A 183 -13.37 -2.34 -8.27
C SER A 183 -14.24 -3.29 -7.41
N PHE A 184 -15.50 -2.92 -7.17
CA PHE A 184 -16.44 -3.66 -6.33
C PHE A 184 -17.76 -3.91 -7.06
#